data_AF-A0A1I8PVU3-F1
#
_entry.id   AF-A0A1I8PVU3-F1
#
_cell.length_a   1.000
_cell.length_b   1.000
_cell.length_c   1.000
_cell.angle_alpha   90.00
_cell.angle_beta   90.00
_cell.angle_gamma   90.00
#
_symmetry.space_group_name_H-M   'P 1'
#
loop_
_entity.id
_entity.type
_entity.pdbx_description
1 polymer ?
#
loop_
_entity_poly.entity_id
_entity_poly.type
_entity_poly.pdbx_seq_one_letter_code
_entity_poly.pdbx_strand_id
1 'polypeptide(L)'
;MSAPLLPNAKVNSLEFFHINWNVWKMLGLQIFKRDVHTLQRLAVSRAYFAWSIAANFMGTILFPIHLAMGIYESRNKSELFNSISISITSIGATIKFFLMASKMKQIAQMEALTQVLDARVTHPEELWHYQNRIRLNIFNIQRMFSVLYSGVAASVAALYLSSGERRLIYPGWLPFEWRQSSGFYALAILYQIFGFIFQISQTYTNDSFAPKSLCLLSAHIELLYKRVSRIGFEGPNEEGVGSKAALQQEEDKLNLCVLDQINLYE
;
A
#
# COMPACT_ATOMS: atom_id res chain seq x y z
N MET A 1 13.73 23.48 -18.34
CA MET A 1 14.06 22.50 -19.40
C MET A 1 13.12 21.32 -19.24
N SER A 2 12.05 21.30 -20.03
CA SER A 2 11.08 20.21 -20.11
C SER A 2 11.70 19.04 -20.86
N ALA A 3 11.77 17.88 -20.22
CA ALA A 3 12.20 16.65 -20.87
C ALA A 3 11.25 16.29 -22.03
N PRO A 4 11.74 15.76 -23.16
CA PRO A 4 10.89 15.36 -24.27
C PRO A 4 9.99 14.20 -23.82
N LEU A 5 8.69 14.33 -24.09
CA LEU A 5 7.69 13.28 -23.89
C LEU A 5 8.12 12.04 -24.70
N LEU A 6 8.44 10.94 -24.01
CA LEU A 6 8.71 9.66 -24.65
C LEU A 6 7.42 9.22 -25.38
N PRO A 7 7.43 9.09 -26.72
CA PRO A 7 6.22 8.91 -27.53
C PRO A 7 5.56 7.53 -27.37
N ASN A 8 6.07 6.66 -26.48
CA ASN A 8 5.58 5.30 -26.24
C ASN A 8 5.49 4.92 -24.76
N ALA A 9 5.47 5.89 -23.84
CA ALA A 9 5.36 5.58 -22.41
C ALA A 9 3.93 5.10 -22.08
N LYS A 10 3.72 3.78 -22.14
CA LYS A 10 2.48 3.14 -21.70
C LYS A 10 2.26 3.45 -20.21
N VAL A 11 1.06 3.93 -19.88
CA VAL A 11 0.66 4.18 -18.50
C VAL A 11 0.72 2.88 -17.71
N ASN A 12 1.34 2.91 -16.54
CA ASN A 12 1.41 1.78 -15.62
C ASN A 12 1.30 2.26 -14.18
N SER A 13 0.06 2.35 -13.69
CA SER A 13 -0.26 2.79 -12.35
C SER A 13 0.07 1.74 -11.28
N LEU A 14 0.32 0.49 -11.66
CA LEU A 14 0.79 -0.52 -10.71
C LEU A 14 2.18 -0.23 -10.17
N GLU A 15 2.99 0.58 -10.87
CA GLU A 15 4.32 1.05 -10.42
C GLU A 15 4.25 1.57 -8.96
N PHE A 16 3.15 2.27 -8.62
CA PHE A 16 2.94 2.88 -7.30
C PHE A 16 2.68 1.90 -6.16
N PHE A 17 2.29 0.66 -6.48
CA PHE A 17 1.97 -0.39 -5.50
C PHE A 17 3.08 -1.42 -5.34
N HIS A 18 4.13 -1.41 -6.17
CA HIS A 18 5.25 -2.36 -6.06
C HIS A 18 5.88 -2.40 -4.67
N ILE A 19 6.02 -1.25 -4.01
CA ILE A 19 6.56 -1.19 -2.65
C ILE A 19 5.64 -1.93 -1.68
N ASN A 20 4.31 -1.74 -1.77
CA ASN A 20 3.35 -2.43 -0.91
C ASN A 20 3.39 -3.94 -1.14
N TRP A 21 3.46 -4.38 -2.40
CA TRP A 21 3.60 -5.79 -2.73
C TRP A 21 4.88 -6.41 -2.21
N ASN A 22 6.01 -5.72 -2.37
CA ASN A 22 7.29 -6.20 -1.86
C ASN A 22 7.26 -6.36 -0.34
N VAL A 23 6.65 -5.41 0.36
CA VAL A 23 6.49 -5.47 1.81
C VAL A 23 5.50 -6.57 2.21
N TRP A 24 4.35 -6.70 1.55
CA TRP A 24 3.41 -7.80 1.81
C TRP A 24 4.01 -9.18 1.55
N LYS A 25 4.87 -9.31 0.54
CA LYS A 25 5.66 -10.52 0.29
C LYS A 25 6.63 -10.79 1.44
N MET A 26 7.35 -9.78 1.92
CA MET A 26 8.23 -9.93 3.09
C MET A 26 7.45 -10.36 4.34
N LEU A 27 6.26 -9.79 4.53
CA LEU A 27 5.32 -10.12 5.62
C LEU A 27 4.64 -11.48 5.44
N GLY A 28 4.90 -12.21 4.34
CA GLY A 28 4.35 -13.54 4.10
C GLY A 28 2.90 -13.57 3.60
N LEU A 29 2.28 -12.43 3.26
CA LEU A 29 0.91 -12.41 2.73
C LEU A 29 0.80 -12.97 1.31
N GLN A 30 1.91 -13.03 0.56
CA GLN A 30 1.91 -13.58 -0.79
C GLN A 30 2.00 -15.12 -0.78
N ILE A 31 1.01 -15.78 -0.15
CA ILE A 31 0.90 -17.26 -0.09
C ILE A 31 0.48 -17.84 -1.44
N PHE A 32 -0.12 -17.02 -2.31
CA PHE A 32 -0.55 -17.42 -3.65
C PHE A 32 0.06 -16.51 -4.71
N LYS A 33 1.03 -17.04 -5.46
CA LYS A 33 1.47 -16.42 -6.71
C LYS A 33 0.37 -16.71 -7.74
N ARG A 34 -0.41 -15.70 -8.09
CA ARG A 34 -1.42 -15.82 -9.15
C ARG A 34 -0.79 -15.31 -10.43
N ASP A 35 -0.61 -16.20 -11.38
CA ASP A 35 -0.26 -15.80 -12.74
C ASP A 35 -1.46 -15.05 -13.33
N VAL A 36 -1.20 -13.83 -13.80
CA VAL A 36 -2.22 -12.88 -14.29
C VAL A 36 -2.93 -13.45 -15.53
N HIS A 37 -2.28 -14.36 -16.27
CA HIS A 37 -2.83 -14.94 -17.49
C HIS A 37 -3.55 -16.28 -17.31
N THR A 38 -3.23 -17.07 -16.29
CA THR A 38 -3.74 -18.46 -16.16
C THR A 38 -4.55 -18.72 -14.89
N LEU A 39 -4.69 -17.74 -14.00
CA LEU A 39 -5.47 -17.89 -12.76
C LEU A 39 -5.00 -19.06 -11.87
N GLN A 40 -3.82 -19.63 -12.15
CA GLN A 40 -3.32 -20.86 -11.57
C GLN A 40 -2.48 -20.57 -10.32
N ARG A 41 -2.71 -21.32 -9.23
CA ARG A 41 -1.95 -21.21 -7.98
C ARG A 41 -0.59 -21.88 -8.17
N LEU A 42 0.48 -21.10 -8.32
CA LEU A 42 1.82 -21.67 -8.31
C LEU A 42 2.19 -22.08 -6.89
N ALA A 43 2.67 -23.33 -6.72
CA ALA A 43 3.14 -23.82 -5.43
C ALA A 43 4.31 -22.97 -4.95
N VAL A 44 4.16 -22.33 -3.79
CA VAL A 44 5.22 -21.55 -3.17
C VAL A 44 6.22 -22.51 -2.51
N SER A 45 7.51 -22.17 -2.52
CA SER A 45 8.54 -22.97 -1.86
C SER A 45 8.16 -23.25 -0.40
N ARG A 46 8.28 -24.50 0.04
CA ARG A 46 8.01 -24.91 1.43
C ARG A 46 8.75 -24.05 2.45
N ALA A 47 9.96 -23.59 2.10
CA ALA A 47 10.76 -22.71 2.93
C ALA A 47 10.10 -21.33 3.14
N TYR A 48 9.52 -20.73 2.10
CA TYR A 48 8.83 -19.45 2.22
C TYR A 48 7.52 -19.59 3.00
N PHE A 49 6.81 -20.71 2.83
CA PHE A 49 5.61 -20.98 3.63
C PHE A 49 5.95 -21.10 5.13
N ALA A 50 7.00 -21.86 5.47
CA ALA A 50 7.49 -21.97 6.85
C ALA A 50 7.95 -20.61 7.41
N TRP A 51 8.71 -19.84 6.62
CA TRP A 51 9.10 -18.47 6.97
C TRP A 51 7.87 -17.59 7.26
N SER A 52 6.87 -17.61 6.38
CA SER A 52 5.65 -16.82 6.52
C SER A 52 4.91 -17.14 7.82
N ILE A 53 4.75 -18.43 8.14
CA ILE A 53 4.10 -18.84 9.39
C ILE A 53 4.92 -18.36 10.59
N ALA A 54 6.23 -18.61 10.59
CA ALA A 54 7.11 -18.24 11.70
C ALA A 54 7.14 -16.72 11.91
N ALA A 55 7.32 -15.93 10.85
CA ALA A 55 7.40 -14.48 10.92
C ALA A 55 6.08 -13.85 11.37
N ASN A 56 4.93 -14.35 10.87
CA ASN A 56 3.63 -13.87 11.34
C ASN A 56 3.34 -14.29 12.77
N PHE A 57 3.68 -15.52 13.17
CA PHE A 57 3.52 -15.95 14.55
C PHE A 57 4.35 -15.09 15.51
N MET A 58 5.62 -14.84 15.19
CA MET A 58 6.49 -13.99 16.00
C MET A 58 6.08 -12.52 15.99
N GLY A 59 5.89 -11.92 14.82
CA GLY A 59 5.66 -10.48 14.67
C GLY A 59 4.21 -10.03 14.86
N THR A 60 3.23 -10.86 14.50
CA THR A 60 1.80 -10.50 14.53
C THR A 60 1.08 -11.02 15.77
N ILE A 61 1.55 -12.12 16.38
CA ILE A 61 0.88 -12.72 17.55
C ILE A 61 1.72 -12.51 18.81
N LEU A 62 2.94 -13.03 18.84
CA LEU A 62 3.78 -12.98 20.04
C LEU A 62 4.21 -11.56 20.41
N PHE A 63 4.47 -10.70 19.42
CA PHE A 63 4.95 -9.34 19.69
C PHE A 63 3.87 -8.44 20.34
N PRO A 64 2.61 -8.39 19.87
CA PRO A 64 1.54 -7.72 20.61
C PRO A 64 1.32 -8.29 22.02
N ILE A 65 1.41 -9.62 22.21
CA ILE A 65 1.29 -10.25 23.53
C ILE A 65 2.44 -9.81 24.45
N HIS A 66 3.68 -9.79 23.95
CA HIS A 66 4.85 -9.30 24.68
C HIS A 66 4.66 -7.86 25.19
N LEU A 67 4.15 -6.98 24.32
CA LEU A 67 3.85 -5.59 24.68
C LEU A 67 2.70 -5.48 25.69
N ALA A 68 1.61 -6.23 25.47
CA ALA A 68 0.46 -6.25 26.35
C ALA A 68 0.81 -6.74 27.77
N MET A 69 1.66 -7.77 27.86
CA MET A 69 2.15 -8.26 29.15
C MET A 69 3.06 -7.23 29.84
N GLY A 70 3.77 -6.40 29.07
CA GLY A 70 4.55 -5.27 29.58
C GLY A 70 3.75 -4.20 30.33
N ILE A 71 2.42 -4.17 30.15
CA ILE A 71 1.51 -3.31 30.94
C ILE A 71 1.59 -3.68 32.42
N TYR A 72 1.62 -4.98 32.74
CA TYR A 72 1.66 -5.47 34.13
C TYR A 72 3.02 -5.23 34.81
N GLU A 73 4.08 -5.01 34.05
CA GLU A 73 5.43 -4.70 34.57
C GLU A 73 5.66 -3.21 34.84
N SER A 74 4.73 -2.35 34.42
CA SER A 74 4.87 -0.89 34.56
C SER A 74 4.90 -0.46 36.03
N ARG A 75 5.90 0.37 36.39
CA ARG A 75 6.11 0.77 37.80
C ARG A 75 5.46 2.09 38.15
N ASN A 76 5.24 2.96 37.16
CA ASN A 76 4.66 4.28 37.34
C ASN A 76 3.54 4.55 36.31
N LYS A 77 2.72 5.57 36.59
CA LYS A 77 1.55 5.92 35.76
C LYS A 77 1.94 6.31 34.33
N SER A 78 3.10 6.96 34.14
CA SER A 78 3.57 7.40 32.82
C SER A 78 3.93 6.20 31.93
N GLU A 79 4.71 5.26 32.47
CA GLU A 79 5.05 4.00 31.81
C GLU A 79 3.81 3.17 31.50
N LEU A 80 2.85 3.12 32.44
CA LEU A 80 1.58 2.42 32.23
C LEU A 80 0.84 2.96 31.00
N PHE A 81 0.63 4.28 30.92
CA PHE A 81 -0.05 4.89 29.78
C PHE A 81 0.71 4.68 28.46
N ASN A 82 2.04 4.74 28.49
CA ASN A 82 2.86 4.47 27.32
C ASN A 82 2.73 3.01 26.85
N SER A 83 2.85 2.04 27.77
CA SER A 83 2.69 0.61 27.46
C SER A 83 1.29 0.29 26.92
N ILE A 84 0.24 0.90 27.48
CA ILE A 84 -1.14 0.74 26.99
C ILE A 84 -1.26 1.29 25.56
N SER A 85 -0.77 2.50 25.32
CA SER A 85 -0.83 3.15 24.00
C SER A 85 -0.14 2.32 22.92
N ILE A 86 1.06 1.82 23.21
CA ILE A 86 1.86 0.99 22.30
C ILE A 86 1.16 -0.36 22.05
N SER A 87 0.61 -0.98 23.10
CA SER A 87 -0.10 -2.26 22.98
C SER A 87 -1.37 -2.15 22.14
N ILE A 88 -2.20 -1.13 22.38
CA ILE A 88 -3.41 -0.88 21.59
C ILE A 88 -3.06 -0.64 20.12
N THR A 89 -2.02 0.15 19.86
CA THR A 89 -1.55 0.42 18.49
C THR A 89 -1.12 -0.87 17.79
N SER A 90 -0.37 -1.73 18.48
CA SER A 90 0.12 -3.02 17.96
C SER A 90 -1.03 -4.02 17.67
N ILE A 91 -2.02 -4.08 18.57
CA ILE A 91 -3.24 -4.88 18.34
C ILE A 91 -4.02 -4.34 17.15
N GLY A 92 -4.18 -3.02 17.04
CA GLY A 92 -4.84 -2.37 15.91
C GLY A 92 -4.15 -2.67 14.57
N ALA A 93 -2.82 -2.60 14.53
CA ALA A 93 -2.02 -2.94 13.35
C ALA A 93 -2.22 -4.42 12.94
N THR A 94 -2.24 -5.31 13.93
CA THR A 94 -2.53 -6.75 13.74
C THR A 94 -3.91 -7.00 13.15
N ILE A 95 -4.96 -6.34 13.69
CA ILE A 95 -6.33 -6.44 13.16
C ILE A 95 -6.38 -5.94 11.72
N LYS A 96 -5.83 -4.75 11.45
CA LYS A 96 -5.76 -4.18 10.09
C LYS A 96 -5.06 -5.13 9.12
N PHE A 97 -3.98 -5.78 9.56
CA PHE A 97 -3.24 -6.74 8.74
C PHE A 97 -4.09 -7.97 8.39
N PHE A 98 -4.82 -8.56 9.34
CA PHE A 98 -5.72 -9.68 9.04
C PHE A 98 -6.87 -9.28 8.13
N LEU A 99 -7.45 -8.09 8.34
CA LEU A 99 -8.46 -7.54 7.44
C LEU A 99 -7.92 -7.39 6.02
N MET A 100 -6.74 -6.79 5.86
CA MET A 100 -6.08 -6.64 4.55
C MET A 100 -5.79 -8.00 3.91
N ALA A 101 -5.27 -8.96 4.68
CA ALA A 101 -5.00 -10.32 4.22
C ALA A 101 -6.26 -11.00 3.65
N SER A 102 -7.42 -10.81 4.31
CA SER A 102 -8.70 -11.36 3.85
C SER A 102 -9.19 -10.74 2.53
N LYS A 103 -8.71 -9.53 2.20
CA LYS A 103 -9.13 -8.73 1.05
C LYS A 103 -8.14 -8.79 -0.12
N MET A 104 -7.07 -9.58 -0.02
CA MET A 104 -6.06 -9.74 -1.08
C MET A 104 -6.64 -10.13 -2.44
N LYS A 105 -7.71 -10.93 -2.48
CA LYS A 105 -8.41 -11.27 -3.74
C LYS A 105 -9.00 -10.02 -4.40
N GLN A 106 -9.60 -9.13 -3.61
CA GLN A 106 -10.23 -7.91 -4.10
C GLN A 106 -9.18 -6.89 -4.55
N ILE A 107 -8.05 -6.82 -3.84
CA ILE A 107 -6.89 -6.00 -4.24
C ILE A 107 -6.37 -6.44 -5.62
N ALA A 108 -6.20 -7.74 -5.83
CA ALA A 108 -5.79 -8.26 -7.14
C ALA A 108 -6.82 -7.96 -8.26
N GLN A 109 -8.12 -7.96 -7.95
CA GLN A 109 -9.16 -7.56 -8.91
C GLN A 109 -9.10 -6.06 -9.22
N MET A 110 -8.87 -5.22 -8.21
CA MET A 110 -8.68 -3.78 -8.38
C MET A 110 -7.49 -3.51 -9.32
N GLU A 111 -6.40 -4.26 -9.20
CA GLU A 111 -5.23 -4.10 -10.06
C GLU A 111 -5.47 -4.51 -11.51
N ALA A 112 -6.17 -5.63 -11.72
CA ALA A 112 -6.58 -6.03 -13.06
C ALA A 112 -7.46 -4.94 -13.70
N LEU A 113 -8.38 -4.36 -12.93
CA LEU A 113 -9.22 -3.25 -13.38
C LEU A 113 -8.39 -2.01 -13.73
N THR A 114 -7.44 -1.64 -12.86
CA THR A 114 -6.51 -0.54 -13.10
C THR A 114 -5.72 -0.74 -14.39
N GLN A 115 -5.23 -1.94 -14.68
CA GLN A 115 -4.50 -2.21 -15.92
C GLN A 115 -5.37 -2.00 -17.17
N VAL A 116 -6.64 -2.39 -17.11
CA VAL A 116 -7.61 -2.13 -18.18
C VAL A 116 -7.81 -0.62 -18.36
N LEU A 117 -7.94 0.13 -17.25
CA LEU A 117 -8.09 1.58 -17.27
C LEU A 117 -6.82 2.29 -17.80
N ASP A 118 -5.63 1.85 -17.39
CA ASP A 118 -4.35 2.37 -17.87
C ASP A 118 -4.19 2.15 -19.39
N ALA A 119 -4.60 0.98 -19.90
CA ALA A 119 -4.53 0.66 -21.33
C ALA A 119 -5.43 1.55 -22.20
N ARG A 120 -6.47 2.17 -21.60
CA ARG A 120 -7.38 3.09 -22.28
C ARG A 120 -6.81 4.51 -22.40
N VAL A 121 -5.71 4.83 -21.71
CA VAL A 121 -5.06 6.14 -21.79
C VAL A 121 -4.18 6.21 -23.02
N THR A 122 -4.74 6.70 -24.13
CA THR A 122 -4.04 6.80 -25.42
C THR A 122 -3.87 8.25 -25.88
N HIS A 123 -4.71 9.18 -25.42
CA HIS A 123 -4.69 10.56 -25.89
C HIS A 123 -3.48 11.33 -25.33
N PRO A 124 -2.76 12.13 -26.14
CA PRO A 124 -1.57 12.88 -25.68
C PRO A 124 -1.83 13.78 -24.48
N GLU A 125 -3.00 14.41 -24.41
CA GLU A 125 -3.41 15.27 -23.30
C GLU A 125 -3.66 14.48 -22.00
N GLU A 126 -4.23 13.28 -22.12
CA GLU A 126 -4.44 12.37 -20.99
C GLU A 126 -3.09 11.87 -20.45
N LEU A 127 -2.16 11.53 -21.35
CA LEU A 127 -0.79 11.12 -21.00
C LEU A 127 -0.04 12.24 -20.28
N TRP A 128 -0.13 13.48 -20.78
CA TRP A 128 0.49 14.63 -20.15
C TRP A 128 -0.11 14.90 -18.76
N HIS A 129 -1.44 14.85 -18.62
CA HIS A 129 -2.12 15.00 -17.32
C HIS A 129 -1.70 13.91 -16.35
N TYR A 130 -1.63 12.66 -16.81
CA TYR A 130 -1.18 11.54 -16.01
C TYR A 130 0.25 11.73 -15.48
N GLN A 131 1.19 12.05 -16.38
CA GLN A 131 2.61 12.18 -16.03
C GLN A 131 2.88 13.36 -15.09
N ASN A 132 2.22 14.50 -15.30
CA ASN A 132 2.55 15.74 -14.58
C ASN A 132 1.69 16.00 -13.34
N ARG A 133 0.49 15.43 -13.25
CA ARG A 133 -0.41 15.62 -12.09
C ARG A 133 -0.58 14.34 -11.30
N ILE A 134 -1.13 13.30 -11.94
CA ILE A 134 -1.56 12.07 -11.27
C ILE A 134 -0.36 11.35 -10.64
N ARG A 135 0.69 11.10 -11.43
CA ARG A 135 1.93 10.46 -10.98
C ARG A 135 2.55 11.21 -9.81
N LEU A 136 2.65 12.54 -9.90
CA LEU A 136 3.21 13.39 -8.85
C LEU A 136 2.41 13.30 -7.54
N ASN A 137 1.08 13.35 -7.62
CA ASN A 137 0.21 13.27 -6.45
C ASN A 137 0.36 11.93 -5.71
N ILE A 138 0.35 10.83 -6.46
CA ILE A 138 0.51 9.49 -5.86
C ILE A 138 1.91 9.34 -5.25
N PHE A 139 2.96 9.83 -5.91
CA PHE A 139 4.30 9.85 -5.32
C PHE A 139 4.40 10.73 -4.08
N ASN A 140 3.71 11.86 -4.04
CA ASN A 140 3.67 12.72 -2.85
C ASN A 140 3.03 12.01 -1.66
N ILE A 141 1.92 11.28 -1.89
CA ILE A 141 1.28 10.44 -0.86
C ILE A 141 2.25 9.36 -0.38
N GLN A 142 2.88 8.63 -1.31
CA GLN A 142 3.85 7.58 -0.99
C GLN A 142 5.04 8.14 -0.18
N ARG A 143 5.58 9.29 -0.58
CA ARG A 143 6.67 9.97 0.11
C ARG A 143 6.25 10.43 1.50
N MET A 144 5.06 11.01 1.64
CA MET A 144 4.51 11.43 2.93
C MET A 144 4.47 10.26 3.91
N PHE A 145 3.88 9.13 3.53
CA PHE A 145 3.87 7.94 4.39
C PHE A 145 5.28 7.43 4.68
N SER A 146 6.16 7.38 3.68
CA SER A 146 7.53 6.90 3.89
C SER A 146 8.31 7.78 4.89
N VAL A 147 8.18 9.10 4.79
CA VAL A 147 8.76 10.05 5.74
C VAL A 147 8.17 9.86 7.13
N LEU A 148 6.84 9.78 7.25
CA LEU A 148 6.17 9.59 8.55
C LEU A 148 6.67 8.35 9.29
N TYR A 149 6.66 7.17 8.65
CA TYR A 149 7.09 5.93 9.31
C TYR A 149 8.61 5.87 9.51
N SER A 150 9.42 6.45 8.61
CA SER A 150 10.86 6.61 8.88
C SER A 150 11.14 7.51 10.08
N GLY A 151 10.33 8.55 10.27
CA GLY A 151 10.41 9.45 11.42
C GLY A 151 10.07 8.73 12.72
N VAL A 152 9.03 7.87 12.72
CA VAL A 152 8.71 7.00 13.87
C VAL A 152 9.89 6.08 14.20
N ALA A 153 10.46 5.39 13.21
CA ALA A 153 11.61 4.51 13.42
C ALA A 153 12.84 5.27 13.95
N ALA A 154 13.14 6.45 13.39
CA ALA A 154 14.22 7.30 13.84
C ALA A 154 14.00 7.81 15.27
N SER A 155 12.76 8.14 15.63
CA SER A 155 12.40 8.63 16.99
C SER A 155 12.61 7.54 18.03
N VAL A 156 12.18 6.30 17.74
CA VAL A 156 12.41 5.14 18.62
C VAL A 156 13.90 4.85 18.75
N ALA A 157 14.65 4.88 17.65
CA ALA A 157 16.10 4.69 17.68
C ALA A 157 16.81 5.78 18.49
N ALA A 158 16.43 7.04 18.34
CA ALA A 158 17.00 8.16 19.10
C ALA A 158 16.71 8.01 20.60
N LEU A 159 15.46 7.70 20.98
CA LEU A 159 15.09 7.44 22.37
C LEU A 159 15.90 6.29 22.97
N TYR A 160 16.12 5.22 22.21
CA TYR A 160 16.94 4.10 22.64
C TYR A 160 18.42 4.47 22.81
N LEU A 161 19.00 5.26 21.90
CA LEU A 161 20.39 5.71 22.02
C LEU A 161 20.59 6.69 23.17
N SER A 162 19.59 7.54 23.45
CA SER A 162 19.64 8.51 24.55
C SER A 162 19.45 7.90 25.94
N SER A 163 19.08 6.61 26.05
CA SER A 163 18.81 5.96 27.35
C SER A 163 20.00 5.97 28.30
N GLY A 164 21.23 5.84 27.77
CA GLY A 164 22.46 5.57 28.53
C GLY A 164 22.48 4.25 29.33
N GLU A 165 21.33 3.65 29.59
CA GLU A 165 21.13 2.47 30.44
C GLU A 165 20.75 1.23 29.62
N ARG A 166 21.07 0.06 30.18
CA ARG A 166 20.69 -1.24 29.63
C ARG A 166 19.18 -1.47 29.85
N ARG A 167 18.39 -1.05 28.86
CA ARG A 167 16.92 -1.21 28.84
C ARG A 167 16.43 -1.83 27.54
N LEU A 168 15.24 -2.39 27.57
CA LEU A 168 14.52 -2.81 26.37
C LEU A 168 14.05 -1.57 25.58
N ILE A 169 13.89 -1.71 24.26
CA ILE A 169 13.34 -0.66 23.38
C ILE A 169 11.91 -0.35 23.80
N TYR A 170 11.15 -1.40 24.06
CA TYR A 170 9.79 -1.32 24.58
C TYR A 170 9.70 -2.04 25.92
N PRO A 171 8.96 -1.49 26.91
CA PRO A 171 8.62 -2.23 28.12
C PRO A 171 7.74 -3.43 27.72
N GLY A 172 8.18 -4.63 28.07
CA GLY A 172 7.55 -5.86 27.61
C GLY A 172 8.09 -7.09 28.31
N TRP A 173 7.20 -8.04 28.59
CA TRP A 173 7.55 -9.27 29.29
C TRP A 173 8.15 -10.30 28.32
N LEU A 174 9.27 -10.90 28.67
CA LEU A 174 9.88 -12.01 27.93
C LEU A 174 9.84 -13.28 28.78
N PRO A 175 9.71 -14.47 28.17
CA PRO A 175 9.68 -15.74 28.89
C PRO A 175 11.04 -16.15 29.47
N PHE A 176 12.07 -15.32 29.33
CA PHE A 176 13.42 -15.54 29.84
C PHE A 176 13.99 -14.26 30.47
N GLU A 177 14.90 -14.42 31.42
CA GLU A 177 15.54 -13.31 32.13
C GLU A 177 16.61 -12.65 31.25
N TRP A 178 16.25 -11.57 30.57
CA TRP A 178 17.14 -10.86 29.65
C TRP A 178 18.30 -10.14 30.36
N ARG A 179 18.19 -9.89 31.67
CA ARG A 179 19.26 -9.25 32.46
C ARG A 179 20.40 -10.20 32.81
N GLN A 180 20.17 -11.51 32.73
CA GLN A 180 21.10 -12.54 33.22
C GLN A 180 22.43 -12.55 32.45
N SER A 181 22.41 -12.31 31.13
CA SER A 181 23.61 -12.35 30.29
C SER A 181 23.49 -11.37 29.13
N SER A 182 24.63 -10.88 28.64
CA SER A 182 24.69 -10.05 27.43
C SER A 182 24.11 -10.77 26.20
N GLY A 183 24.21 -12.10 26.13
CA GLY A 183 23.60 -12.89 25.05
C GLY A 183 22.07 -12.85 25.06
N PHE A 184 21.45 -13.05 26.23
CA PHE A 184 19.99 -12.96 26.37
C PHE A 184 19.47 -11.55 26.13
N TYR A 185 20.23 -10.53 26.53
CA TYR A 185 19.90 -9.14 26.21
C TYR A 185 19.98 -8.86 24.71
N ALA A 186 21.03 -9.30 24.02
CA ALA A 186 21.13 -9.17 22.58
C ALA A 186 19.96 -9.87 21.87
N LEU A 187 19.59 -11.07 22.31
CA LEU A 187 18.43 -11.80 21.79
C LEU A 187 17.11 -11.04 22.00
N ALA A 188 16.90 -10.48 23.18
CA ALA A 188 15.73 -9.67 23.50
C ALA A 188 15.62 -8.43 22.60
N ILE A 189 16.73 -7.72 22.40
CA ILE A 189 16.78 -6.54 21.52
C ILE A 189 16.54 -6.93 20.06
N LEU A 190 17.15 -8.01 19.57
CA LEU A 190 16.92 -8.51 18.21
C LEU A 190 15.45 -8.89 17.98
N TYR A 191 14.82 -9.55 18.96
CA TYR A 191 13.39 -9.86 18.90
C TYR A 191 12.54 -8.58 18.85
N GLN A 192 12.84 -7.57 19.67
CA GLN A 192 12.10 -6.31 19.66
C GLN A 192 12.30 -5.52 18.37
N ILE A 193 13.51 -5.48 17.83
CA ILE A 193 13.80 -4.85 16.52
C ILE A 193 13.02 -5.57 15.42
N PHE A 194 13.06 -6.91 15.41
CA PHE A 194 12.31 -7.70 14.44
C PHE A 194 10.81 -7.42 14.51
N GLY A 195 10.21 -7.51 15.71
CA GLY A 195 8.79 -7.26 15.92
C GLY A 195 8.39 -5.81 15.56
N PHE A 196 9.23 -4.84 15.89
CA PHE A 196 9.01 -3.44 15.53
C PHE A 196 9.03 -3.22 14.01
N ILE A 197 10.06 -3.73 13.32
CA ILE A 197 10.16 -3.65 11.85
C ILE A 197 8.99 -4.37 11.18
N PHE A 198 8.55 -5.50 11.74
CA PHE A 198 7.42 -6.24 11.24
C PHE A 198 6.11 -5.43 11.37
N GLN A 199 5.81 -4.93 12.56
CA GLN A 199 4.59 -4.14 12.83
C GLN A 199 4.56 -2.81 12.07
N ILE A 200 5.69 -2.10 11.98
CA ILE A 200 5.74 -0.85 11.23
C ILE A 200 5.53 -1.09 9.73
N SER A 201 6.04 -2.22 9.20
CA SER A 201 5.83 -2.63 7.80
C SER A 201 4.37 -3.01 7.53
N GLN A 202 3.73 -3.73 8.45
CA GLN A 202 2.28 -4.03 8.37
C GLN A 202 1.46 -2.73 8.34
N THR A 203 1.74 -1.83 9.26
CA THR A 203 1.01 -0.57 9.39
C THR A 203 1.21 0.32 8.17
N TYR A 204 2.46 0.49 7.73
CA TYR A 204 2.82 1.27 6.54
C TYR A 204 2.07 0.81 5.30
N THR A 205 2.07 -0.51 5.03
CA THR A 205 1.41 -1.02 3.83
C THR A 205 -0.11 -0.86 3.88
N ASN A 206 -0.71 -1.08 5.04
CA ASN A 206 -2.15 -0.94 5.23
C ASN A 206 -2.59 0.52 5.10
N ASP A 207 -1.89 1.44 5.76
CA ASP A 207 -2.28 2.85 5.82
C ASP A 207 -1.92 3.61 4.53
N SER A 208 -0.87 3.20 3.79
CA SER A 208 -0.52 3.81 2.50
C SER A 208 -1.31 3.27 1.32
N PHE A 209 -1.84 2.04 1.40
CA PHE A 209 -2.54 1.43 0.26
C PHE A 209 -3.84 2.15 -0.08
N ALA A 210 -4.72 2.37 0.91
CA ALA A 210 -6.05 2.94 0.68
C ALA A 210 -6.02 4.38 0.13
N PRO A 211 -5.19 5.32 0.65
CA PRO A 211 -5.09 6.65 0.07
C PRO A 211 -4.56 6.65 -1.36
N LYS A 212 -3.61 5.75 -1.68
CA LYS A 212 -3.09 5.63 -3.05
C LYS A 212 -4.13 5.07 -4.01
N SER A 213 -4.90 4.05 -3.60
CA SER A 213 -5.97 3.51 -4.43
C SER A 213 -7.07 4.55 -4.68
N LEU A 214 -7.44 5.35 -3.67
CA LEU A 214 -8.42 6.42 -3.84
C LEU A 214 -7.90 7.55 -4.75
N CYS A 215 -6.63 7.95 -4.59
CA CYS A 215 -6.02 8.95 -5.46
C CYS A 215 -5.97 8.46 -6.91
N LEU A 216 -5.63 7.19 -7.13
CA LEU A 216 -5.64 6.57 -8.44
C LEU A 216 -7.05 6.47 -9.04
N LEU A 217 -8.04 6.10 -8.24
CA LEU A 217 -9.43 6.06 -8.69
C LEU A 217 -9.91 7.45 -9.12
N SER A 218 -9.65 8.47 -8.30
CA SER A 218 -9.96 9.87 -8.62
C SER A 218 -9.29 10.30 -9.92
N ALA A 219 -8.03 9.91 -10.12
CA ALA A 219 -7.29 10.19 -11.34
C ALA A 219 -7.93 9.55 -12.58
N HIS A 220 -8.36 8.29 -12.51
CA HIS A 220 -9.06 7.66 -13.63
C HIS A 220 -10.43 8.28 -13.90
N ILE A 221 -11.13 8.77 -12.87
CA ILE A 221 -12.39 9.53 -13.03
C ILE A 221 -12.13 10.86 -13.73
N GLU A 222 -11.06 11.59 -13.38
CA GLU A 222 -10.67 12.81 -14.08
C GLU A 222 -10.33 12.56 -15.56
N LEU A 223 -9.62 11.47 -15.85
CA LEU A 223 -9.29 11.08 -17.23
C LEU A 223 -10.55 10.71 -18.02
N LEU A 224 -11.50 10.00 -17.40
CA LEU A 224 -12.79 9.70 -17.99
C LEU A 224 -13.56 10.99 -18.27
N TYR A 225 -13.60 11.93 -17.32
CA TYR A 225 -14.25 13.23 -17.50
C TYR A 225 -13.66 13.98 -18.71
N LYS A 226 -12.32 14.04 -18.81
CA LYS A 226 -11.65 14.64 -19.98
C LYS A 226 -12.03 13.96 -21.30
N ARG A 227 -12.12 12.63 -21.30
CA ARG A 227 -12.52 11.88 -22.50
C ARG A 227 -13.95 12.21 -22.92
N VAL A 228 -14.87 12.20 -21.96
CA VAL A 228 -16.28 12.55 -22.19
C VAL A 228 -16.43 14.00 -22.64
N SER A 229 -15.67 14.94 -22.05
CA SER A 229 -15.75 16.36 -22.42
C SER A 229 -15.23 16.67 -23.83
N ARG A 230 -14.46 15.76 -24.45
CA ARG A 230 -13.99 15.92 -25.84
C ARG A 230 -15.01 15.42 -26.87
N ILE A 231 -15.91 14.51 -26.49
CA ILE A 231 -17.01 14.07 -27.34
C ILE A 231 -17.89 15.29 -27.61
N GLY A 232 -18.07 15.69 -28.88
CA GLY A 232 -18.78 16.92 -29.24
C GLY A 232 -17.91 18.10 -29.68
N PHE A 233 -16.59 18.06 -29.39
CA PHE A 233 -15.68 19.19 -29.63
C PHE A 233 -14.51 18.86 -30.57
N GLU A 234 -14.19 17.58 -30.80
CA GLU A 234 -13.17 17.13 -31.76
C GLU A 234 -13.78 16.70 -33.10
N GLY A 235 -14.70 17.51 -33.63
CA GLY A 235 -15.24 17.41 -35.00
C GLY A 235 -14.48 18.33 -35.97
N PRO A 236 -14.38 18.00 -37.28
CA PRO A 236 -13.46 18.66 -38.20
C PRO A 236 -13.78 20.15 -38.37
N ASN A 237 -12.78 20.98 -38.14
CA ASN A 237 -12.71 22.35 -38.66
C ASN A 237 -12.51 22.31 -40.18
N GLU A 238 -13.41 21.72 -40.95
CA GLU A 238 -13.49 21.93 -42.40
C GLU A 238 -14.97 21.98 -42.81
N GLU A 239 -15.41 23.22 -42.99
CA GLU A 239 -16.45 23.64 -43.93
C GLU A 239 -17.75 22.82 -44.00
N GLY A 240 -18.75 23.30 -43.26
CA GLY A 240 -20.14 23.25 -43.71
C GLY A 240 -20.90 21.95 -43.40
N VAL A 241 -22.07 22.14 -42.78
CA VAL A 241 -23.10 21.13 -42.48
C VAL A 241 -22.79 20.29 -41.23
N GLY A 242 -23.37 20.73 -40.11
CA GLY A 242 -23.76 19.82 -39.04
C GLY A 242 -24.77 18.80 -39.57
N SER A 243 -24.26 17.74 -40.20
CA SER A 243 -25.07 16.62 -40.66
C SER A 243 -25.56 15.87 -39.43
N LYS A 244 -26.86 15.53 -39.39
CA LYS A 244 -27.43 14.66 -38.33
C LYS A 244 -26.59 13.41 -38.09
N ALA A 245 -25.91 12.91 -39.13
CA ALA A 245 -25.00 11.77 -39.04
C ALA A 245 -23.78 12.01 -38.14
N ALA A 246 -23.22 13.22 -38.11
CA ALA A 246 -22.09 13.57 -37.24
C ALA A 246 -22.52 13.66 -35.77
N LEU A 247 -23.67 14.28 -35.51
CA LEU A 247 -24.27 14.34 -34.16
C LEU A 247 -24.64 12.94 -33.65
N GLN A 248 -25.23 12.10 -34.51
CA GLN A 248 -25.55 10.72 -34.19
C GLN A 248 -24.28 9.92 -33.86
N GLN A 249 -23.20 10.12 -34.61
CA GLN A 249 -21.92 9.45 -34.35
C GLN A 249 -21.30 9.87 -33.00
N GLU A 250 -21.47 11.11 -32.57
CA GLU A 250 -21.00 11.57 -31.26
C GLU A 250 -21.87 11.03 -30.11
N GLU A 251 -23.19 11.00 -30.29
CA GLU A 251 -24.12 10.37 -29.35
C GLU A 251 -23.82 8.87 -29.19
N ASP A 252 -23.58 8.18 -30.30
CA ASP A 252 -23.22 6.75 -30.30
C ASP A 252 -21.86 6.52 -29.60
N LYS A 253 -20.86 7.40 -29.81
CA LYS A 253 -19.57 7.35 -29.11
C LYS A 253 -19.73 7.56 -27.60
N LEU A 254 -20.60 8.48 -27.17
CA LEU A 254 -20.89 8.71 -25.76
C LEU A 254 -21.59 7.50 -25.13
N ASN A 255 -22.63 6.98 -25.80
CA ASN A 255 -23.36 5.80 -25.36
C ASN A 255 -22.43 4.58 -25.23
N LEU A 256 -21.54 4.37 -26.20
CA LEU A 256 -20.52 3.34 -26.14
C LEU A 256 -19.56 3.54 -24.97
N CYS A 257 -19.11 4.77 -24.70
CA CYS A 257 -18.23 5.07 -23.58
C CYS A 257 -18.89 4.78 -22.22
N VAL A 258 -20.19 5.10 -22.08
CA VAL A 258 -20.97 4.82 -20.87
C VAL A 258 -21.20 3.32 -20.69
N LEU A 259 -21.64 2.63 -21.76
CA LEU A 259 -21.90 1.19 -21.73
C LEU A 259 -20.64 0.39 -21.42
N ASP A 260 -19.51 0.79 -22.02
CA ASP A 260 -18.21 0.19 -21.76
C ASP A 260 -17.74 0.40 -20.31
N GLN A 261 -18.05 1.55 -19.70
CA GLN A 261 -17.75 1.79 -18.28
C GLN A 261 -18.65 0.96 -17.35
N ILE A 262 -19.92 0.74 -17.71
CA ILE A 262 -20.85 -0.12 -16.95
C ILE A 262 -20.38 -1.58 -17.00
N ASN A 263 -20.07 -2.09 -18.19
CA ASN A 263 -19.59 -3.46 -18.40
C ASN A 263 -18.25 -3.75 -17.69
N LEU A 264 -17.48 -2.72 -17.33
CA LEU A 264 -16.22 -2.86 -16.60
C LEU A 264 -16.43 -3.15 -15.10
N TYR A 265 -17.62 -2.85 -14.55
CA TYR A 265 -17.93 -3.02 -13.12
C TYR A 265 -18.83 -4.21 -12.79
N GLU A 266 -19.46 -4.84 -13.79
CA GLU A 266 -20.26 -6.07 -13.67
C GLU A 266 -19.40 -7.34 -13.73
#